data_AF-A0A518CWM5-F1
#
_entry.id   AF-A0A518CWM5-F1
#
_cell.length_a   1.000
_cell.length_b   1.000
_cell.length_c   1.000
_cell.angle_alpha   90.00
_cell.angle_beta   90.00
_cell.angle_gamma   90.00
#
_symmetry.space_group_name_H-M   'P 1'
#
loop_
_entity.id
_entity.type
_entity.pdbx_description
1 polymer ?
#
loop_
_entity_poly.entity_id
_entity_poly.type
_entity_poly.pdbx_seq_one_letter_code
_entity_poly.pdbx_strand_id
1 'polypeptide(L)'
;MNADATPTHADAPAAEHATPAATAPKPRPLLEWIGWLGMALLLGAYAARSFEWLEPRSLEYVGINVVGALMVAVICAAKRAWPAFALEIAWVVLSVPALWGGAA
;
A
#
# COMPACT_ATOMS: atom_id res chain seq x y z
N MET A 1 60.21 -42.87 -27.02
CA MET A 1 60.16 -41.41 -27.23
C MET A 1 58.69 -41.04 -27.39
N ASN A 2 57.99 -40.83 -26.28
CA ASN A 2 56.59 -40.37 -26.28
C ASN A 2 56.58 -39.05 -25.53
N ALA A 3 56.09 -38.03 -26.23
CA ALA A 3 56.15 -36.64 -25.85
C ALA A 3 55.30 -36.35 -24.61
N ASP A 4 55.92 -35.56 -23.74
CA ASP A 4 55.31 -34.78 -22.67
C ASP A 4 54.21 -33.89 -23.26
N ALA A 5 52.98 -34.05 -22.78
CA ALA A 5 51.86 -33.18 -23.12
C ALA A 5 51.29 -32.61 -21.83
N THR A 6 51.94 -31.55 -21.36
CA THR A 6 51.48 -30.65 -20.31
C THR A 6 50.08 -30.12 -20.65
N PRO A 7 49.07 -30.23 -19.75
CA PRO A 7 47.81 -29.53 -19.95
C PRO A 7 48.04 -28.03 -19.73
N THR A 8 48.00 -27.27 -20.82
CA THR A 8 47.93 -25.81 -20.83
C THR A 8 46.67 -25.35 -20.10
N HIS A 9 46.85 -24.68 -18.96
CA HIS A 9 45.85 -23.81 -18.35
C HIS A 9 45.54 -22.66 -19.33
N ALA A 10 44.57 -22.87 -20.22
CA ALA A 10 43.98 -21.82 -21.03
C ALA A 10 42.74 -21.31 -20.30
N ASP A 11 42.91 -20.20 -19.60
CA ASP A 11 41.98 -19.08 -19.48
C ASP A 11 40.50 -19.41 -19.73
N ALA A 12 39.76 -19.60 -18.64
CA ALA A 12 38.32 -19.37 -18.63
C ALA A 12 38.05 -17.95 -18.10
N PRO A 13 37.81 -16.93 -18.96
CA PRO A 13 37.33 -15.66 -18.48
C PRO A 13 35.82 -15.51 -18.67
N ALA A 14 35.20 -14.90 -17.66
CA ALA A 14 33.87 -14.28 -17.63
C ALA A 14 32.64 -15.19 -17.45
N ALA A 15 32.66 -16.06 -16.43
CA ALA A 15 31.44 -16.45 -15.74
C ALA A 15 31.19 -15.52 -14.54
N GLU A 16 31.24 -14.19 -14.71
CA GLU A 16 31.11 -13.29 -13.56
C GLU A 16 30.55 -11.92 -13.93
N HIS A 17 29.29 -11.87 -14.39
CA HIS A 17 28.39 -10.72 -14.17
C HIS A 17 26.93 -11.20 -14.19
N ALA A 18 26.62 -12.30 -13.49
CA ALA A 18 25.23 -12.56 -13.14
C ALA A 18 24.89 -11.63 -11.96
N THR A 19 24.40 -10.43 -12.26
CA THR A 19 23.76 -9.56 -11.27
C THR A 19 22.73 -10.40 -10.52
N PRO A 20 22.81 -10.58 -9.18
CA PRO A 20 21.79 -11.31 -8.46
C PRO A 20 20.46 -10.60 -8.73
N ALA A 21 19.55 -11.30 -9.41
CA ALA A 21 18.23 -10.80 -9.72
C ALA A 21 17.63 -10.28 -8.41
N ALA A 22 17.39 -8.97 -8.33
CA ALA A 22 16.83 -8.33 -7.16
C ALA A 22 15.56 -9.09 -6.77
N THR A 23 15.63 -9.84 -5.66
CA THR A 23 14.52 -10.66 -5.20
C THR A 23 13.32 -9.75 -4.96
N ALA A 24 12.30 -9.88 -5.80
CA ALA A 24 11.10 -9.06 -5.70
C ALA A 24 10.55 -9.14 -4.26
N PRO A 25 10.06 -8.02 -3.69
CA PRO A 25 9.53 -8.01 -2.34
C PRO A 25 8.40 -9.05 -2.22
N LYS A 26 8.49 -9.90 -1.19
CA LYS A 26 7.48 -10.92 -0.91
C LYS A 26 6.10 -10.26 -0.83
N PRO A 27 5.08 -10.77 -1.56
CA PRO A 27 3.73 -10.21 -1.49
C PRO A 27 3.22 -10.25 -0.05
N ARG A 28 2.58 -9.17 0.39
CA ARG A 28 1.99 -9.03 1.73
C ARG A 28 0.46 -9.07 1.61
N PRO A 29 -0.15 -10.26 1.41
CA PRO A 29 -1.57 -10.38 1.05
C PRO A 29 -2.51 -9.76 2.08
N LEU A 30 -2.18 -9.85 3.37
CA LEU A 30 -2.97 -9.21 4.44
C LEU A 30 -3.08 -7.69 4.24
N LEU A 31 -1.99 -7.05 3.83
CA LEU A 31 -1.95 -5.60 3.64
C LEU A 31 -2.77 -5.17 2.42
N GLU A 32 -2.77 -5.98 1.36
CA GLU A 32 -3.64 -5.77 0.20
C GLU A 32 -5.11 -5.85 0.62
N TRP A 33 -5.50 -6.86 1.40
CA TRP A 33 -6.87 -7.00 1.90
C TRP A 33 -7.30 -5.83 2.80
N ILE A 34 -6.40 -5.33 3.65
CA ILE A 34 -6.65 -4.11 4.45
C ILE A 34 -6.95 -2.93 3.51
N GLY A 35 -6.15 -2.76 2.45
CA GLY A 35 -6.38 -1.72 1.44
C GLY A 35 -7.74 -1.83 0.76
N TRP A 36 -8.11 -3.03 0.29
CA TRP A 36 -9.40 -3.28 -0.35
C TRP A 36 -10.58 -3.06 0.60
N LEU A 37 -10.47 -3.50 1.84
CA LEU A 37 -11.53 -3.30 2.84
C LEU A 37 -11.68 -1.81 3.21
N GLY A 38 -10.57 -1.08 3.34
CA GLY A 38 -10.60 0.37 3.54
C GLY A 38 -11.28 1.10 2.38
N MET A 39 -10.95 0.73 1.15
CA MET A 39 -11.59 1.28 -0.05
C MET A 39 -13.10 0.99 -0.07
N ALA A 40 -13.51 -0.23 0.28
CA ALA A 40 -14.93 -0.60 0.35
C ALA A 40 -15.67 0.23 1.41
N LEU A 41 -15.05 0.50 2.57
CA LEU A 41 -15.63 1.36 3.60
C LEU A 41 -15.80 2.80 3.12
N LEU A 42 -14.78 3.39 2.49
CA LEU A 42 -14.86 4.75 1.94
C LEU A 42 -15.95 4.88 0.88
N LEU A 43 -16.01 3.93 -0.06
CA LEU A 43 -17.05 3.91 -1.10
C LEU A 43 -18.44 3.66 -0.49
N GLY A 44 -18.54 2.81 0.52
CA GLY A 44 -19.77 2.56 1.26
C GLY A 44 -20.28 3.81 1.97
N ALA A 45 -19.42 4.54 2.67
CA ALA A 45 -19.76 5.82 3.30
C ALA A 45 -20.17 6.86 2.26
N TYR A 46 -19.42 6.99 1.16
CA TYR A 46 -19.75 7.92 0.09
C TYR A 46 -21.10 7.58 -0.57
N ALA A 47 -21.38 6.30 -0.80
CA ALA A 47 -22.65 5.84 -1.36
C ALA A 47 -23.80 6.11 -0.39
N ALA A 48 -23.68 5.71 0.88
CA ALA A 48 -24.68 5.98 1.90
C ALA A 48 -24.99 7.48 2.03
N ARG A 49 -23.96 8.34 1.96
CA ARG A 49 -24.16 9.78 1.90
C ARG A 49 -24.83 10.23 0.61
N SER A 50 -24.47 9.65 -0.53
CA SER A 50 -25.01 10.03 -1.85
C SER A 50 -26.49 9.67 -1.99
N PHE A 51 -26.94 8.62 -1.29
CA PHE A 51 -28.35 8.26 -1.16
C PHE A 51 -29.04 8.92 0.05
N GLU A 52 -28.40 9.89 0.69
CA GLU A 52 -28.93 10.63 1.86
C GLU A 52 -29.27 9.74 3.06
N TRP A 53 -28.66 8.55 3.15
CA TRP A 53 -28.82 7.64 4.31
C TRP A 53 -28.02 8.10 5.52
N LEU A 54 -26.98 8.92 5.31
CA LEU A 54 -26.11 9.44 6.37
C LEU A 54 -25.87 10.94 6.17
N GLU A 55 -25.99 11.68 7.27
CA GLU A 55 -25.70 13.11 7.31
C GLU A 55 -24.17 13.35 7.29
N PRO A 56 -23.64 14.38 6.61
CA PRO A 56 -22.20 14.63 6.51
C PRO A 56 -21.47 14.85 7.84
N ARG A 57 -22.19 15.21 8.90
CA ARG A 57 -21.67 15.38 10.27
C ARG A 57 -22.07 14.25 11.23
N SER A 58 -22.76 13.22 10.74
CA SER A 58 -23.11 12.06 11.58
C SER A 58 -21.85 11.32 12.04
N LEU A 59 -21.86 10.85 13.29
CA LEU A 59 -20.73 10.10 13.87
C LEU A 59 -20.46 8.81 13.10
N GLU A 60 -21.51 8.20 12.55
CA GLU A 60 -21.45 7.01 11.72
C GLU A 60 -20.68 7.28 10.42
N TYR A 61 -21.05 8.34 9.68
CA TYR A 61 -20.36 8.71 8.44
C TYR A 61 -18.89 9.04 8.69
N VAL A 62 -18.64 9.87 9.71
CA VAL A 62 -17.29 10.31 10.07
C VAL A 62 -16.45 9.13 10.55
N GLY A 63 -17.01 8.25 11.39
CA GLY A 63 -16.35 7.06 11.88
C GLY A 63 -15.97 6.09 10.76
N ILE A 64 -16.89 5.80 9.84
CA ILE A 64 -16.61 4.93 8.68
C ILE A 64 -15.52 5.55 7.79
N ASN A 65 -15.58 6.85 7.54
CA ASN A 65 -14.56 7.55 6.75
C ASN A 65 -13.17 7.48 7.39
N VAL A 66 -13.07 7.75 8.69
CA VAL A 66 -11.78 7.71 9.40
C VAL A 66 -11.19 6.30 9.36
N VAL A 67 -12.00 5.27 9.66
CA VAL A 67 -11.53 3.88 9.65
C VAL A 67 -11.10 3.47 8.23
N GLY A 68 -11.92 3.75 7.22
CA GLY A 68 -11.61 3.46 5.82
C GLY A 68 -10.33 4.15 5.35
N ALA A 69 -10.19 5.45 5.63
CA ALA A 69 -9.03 6.25 5.26
C ALA A 69 -7.75 5.75 5.92
N LEU A 70 -7.78 5.42 7.22
CA LEU A 70 -6.61 4.85 7.91
C LEU A 70 -6.16 3.52 7.29
N MET A 71 -7.11 2.65 6.94
CA MET A 71 -6.81 1.37 6.29
C MET A 71 -6.16 1.56 4.91
N VAL A 72 -6.68 2.48 4.09
CA VAL A 72 -6.09 2.81 2.78
C VAL A 72 -4.73 3.49 2.94
N ALA A 73 -4.57 4.39 3.91
CA ALA A 73 -3.30 5.05 4.18
C ALA A 73 -2.19 4.03 4.47
N VAL A 74 -2.48 2.94 5.21
CA VAL A 74 -1.47 1.91 5.53
C VAL A 74 -0.94 1.22 4.27
N ILE A 75 -1.81 0.83 3.33
CA ILE A 75 -1.38 0.21 2.06
C ILE A 75 -0.66 1.23 1.16
N CYS A 76 -1.10 2.49 1.13
CA CYS A 76 -0.47 3.56 0.36
C CYS A 76 0.96 3.84 0.86
N ALA A 77 1.16 3.92 2.17
CA ALA A 77 2.48 4.09 2.76
C ALA A 77 3.41 2.91 2.42
N ALA A 78 2.91 1.68 2.50
CA ALA A 78 3.67 0.49 2.16
C ALA A 78 4.07 0.42 0.68
N LYS A 79 3.19 0.90 -0.22
CA LYS A 79 3.44 1.01 -1.66
C LYS A 79 4.15 2.31 -2.07
N ARG A 80 4.46 3.20 -1.11
CA ARG A 80 5.01 4.55 -1.35
C ARG A 80 4.16 5.40 -2.30
N ALA A 81 2.85 5.20 -2.29
CA ALA A 81 1.87 5.98 -3.04
C ALA A 81 1.57 7.28 -2.28
N TRP A 82 2.54 8.19 -2.21
CA TRP A 82 2.47 9.39 -1.36
C TRP A 82 1.29 10.33 -1.64
N PRO A 83 0.88 10.58 -2.90
CA PRO A 83 -0.29 11.42 -3.16
C PRO A 83 -1.58 10.83 -2.59
N ALA A 84 -1.78 9.52 -2.78
CA ALA A 84 -2.93 8.81 -2.21
C ALA A 84 -2.87 8.77 -0.69
N PHE A 85 -1.69 8.51 -0.11
CA PHE A 85 -1.48 8.57 1.33
C PHE A 85 -1.87 9.95 1.89
N ALA A 86 -1.40 11.04 1.29
CA ALA A 86 -1.71 12.39 1.75
C ALA A 86 -3.21 12.69 1.67
N LEU A 87 -3.90 12.21 0.63
CA LEU A 87 -5.36 12.32 0.49
C LEU A 87 -6.09 11.63 1.66
N GLU A 88 -5.70 10.40 2.01
CA GLU A 88 -6.33 9.69 3.13
C GLU A 88 -6.07 10.36 4.48
N ILE A 89 -4.86 10.91 4.68
CA ILE A 89 -4.58 11.70 5.88
C ILE A 89 -5.44 12.96 5.92
N ALA A 90 -5.66 13.63 4.78
CA ALA A 90 -6.54 14.79 4.72
C ALA A 90 -7.98 14.43 5.12
N TRP A 91 -8.52 13.29 4.67
CA TRP A 91 -9.83 12.79 5.11
C TRP A 91 -9.92 12.61 6.62
N VAL A 92 -8.90 12.02 7.24
CA VAL A 92 -8.83 11.85 8.70
C VAL A 92 -8.81 13.21 9.41
N VAL A 93 -7.98 14.15 8.95
CA VAL A 93 -7.88 15.49 9.55
C VAL A 93 -9.19 16.27 9.44
N LEU A 94 -9.84 16.24 8.28
CA LEU A 94 -11.14 16.91 8.06
C LEU A 94 -12.27 16.29 8.89
N SER A 95 -12.10 15.05 9.35
CA SER A 95 -13.04 14.36 10.22
C SER A 95 -12.90 14.76 11.70
N VAL A 96 -11.75 15.28 12.14
CA VAL A 96 -11.48 15.65 13.55
C VAL A 96 -12.49 16.65 14.13
N PRO A 97 -12.86 17.76 13.44
CA PRO A 97 -13.84 18.70 13.97
C PRO A 97 -15.22 18.10 14.17
N ALA A 98 -15.62 17.13 13.35
CA ALA A 98 -16.90 16.44 13.49
C ALA A 98 -16.91 15.49 14.69
N LEU A 99 -15.76 14.91 15.06
CA LEU A 99 -15.61 14.08 16.26
C LEU A 99 -15.57 14.91 17.55
N TRP A 100 -14.96 16.10 17.53
CA TRP A 100 -14.80 16.96 18.71
C TRP A 100 -15.96 17.93 18.95
N GLY A 101 -16.63 18.39 17.88
CA GLY A 101 -17.71 19.36 17.96
C GLY A 101 -19.06 18.78 18.34
N GLY A 102 -19.19 17.45 18.33
CA GLY A 102 -20.49 16.79 18.37
C GLY A 102 -21.32 17.12 17.13
N ALA A 103 -22.11 16.16 16.67
CA ALA A 103 -23.26 16.48 15.83
C ALA A 103 -24.19 17.39 16.64
N ALA A 104 -24.04 18.71 16.47
CA ALA A 104 -24.97 19.72 16.97
C ALA A 104 -25.98 20.05 15.87
#